data_AF-A0A915Y3R8-F1
#
_entry.id   AF-A0A915Y3R8-F1
#
_cell.length_a   1.000
_cell.length_b   1.000
_cell.length_c   1.000
_cell.angle_alpha   90.00
_cell.angle_beta   90.00
_cell.angle_gamma   90.00
#
_symmetry.space_group_name_H-M   'P 1'
#
loop_
_entity.id
_entity.type
_entity.pdbx_description
1 polymer ?
#
loop_
_entity_poly.entity_id
_entity_poly.type
_entity_poly.pdbx_seq_one_letter_code
_entity_poly.pdbx_strand_id
1 'polypeptide(L)'
;MAEVLLLSLMSGSLGVSALLYYQWWSWQKELSQQGDKEEEQLTTYPSKEEHHQASPKLAGWEFKILRSRRNQFHNPDVLRKVCQEEAQGGWILFEKLDDRRLRFRRPMALREKIQPTAKYDPYRSYYGPRFEWESLLSVILLMMMATLPAYLGYRLVILSQRSAPLSTTAPSAPLHP
;
A
#
# COMPACT_ATOMS: atom_id res chain seq x y z
N MET A 1 -10.27 12.29 39.54
CA MET A 1 -9.95 13.58 38.85
C MET A 1 -8.86 13.41 37.80
N ALA A 2 -7.68 12.85 38.14
CA ALA A 2 -6.59 12.64 37.18
C ALA A 2 -6.95 11.74 35.97
N GLU A 3 -7.75 10.69 36.20
CA GLU A 3 -8.19 9.76 35.14
C GLU A 3 -9.08 10.44 34.07
N VAL A 4 -9.94 11.38 34.48
CA VAL A 4 -10.82 12.12 33.56
C VAL A 4 -10.03 13.13 32.72
N LEU A 5 -8.99 13.74 33.30
CA LEU A 5 -8.06 14.61 32.57
C LEU A 5 -7.21 13.83 31.57
N LEU A 6 -6.72 12.65 31.95
CA LEU A 6 -6.00 11.74 31.05
C LEU A 6 -6.86 11.28 29.86
N LEU A 7 -8.12 10.92 30.11
CA LEU A 7 -9.05 10.49 29.05
C LEU A 7 -9.47 11.65 28.11
N SER A 8 -9.67 12.85 28.65
CA SER A 8 -9.93 14.06 27.85
C SER A 8 -8.73 14.42 26.96
N LEU A 9 -7.52 14.34 27.50
CA LEU A 9 -6.28 14.58 26.78
C LEU A 9 -6.09 13.56 25.63
N MET A 10 -6.39 12.28 25.87
CA MET A 10 -6.33 11.20 24.87
C MET A 10 -7.39 11.36 23.75
N SER A 11 -8.58 11.87 24.07
CA SER A 11 -9.61 12.18 23.09
C SER A 11 -9.24 13.37 22.19
N GLY A 12 -8.51 14.36 22.72
CA GLY A 12 -8.04 15.52 21.96
C GLY A 12 -6.85 15.22 21.05
N SER A 13 -5.99 14.26 21.41
CA SER A 13 -4.79 13.91 20.64
C SER A 13 -5.05 13.13 19.34
N LEU A 14 -6.25 12.56 19.19
CA LEU A 14 -6.63 11.73 18.03
C LEU A 14 -6.51 12.47 16.69
N GLY A 15 -6.94 13.74 16.65
CA GLY A 15 -6.85 14.56 15.44
C GLY A 15 -5.40 14.85 15.03
N VAL A 16 -4.54 15.15 16.02
CA VAL A 16 -3.11 15.42 15.79
C VAL A 16 -2.39 14.15 15.34
N SER A 17 -2.67 13.00 15.96
CA SER A 17 -2.08 11.73 15.53
C SER A 17 -2.52 11.33 14.12
N ALA A 18 -3.77 11.62 13.72
CA ALA A 18 -4.24 11.33 12.37
C ALA A 18 -3.55 12.20 11.31
N LEU A 19 -3.33 13.49 11.60
CA LEU A 19 -2.59 14.39 10.71
C LEU A 19 -1.13 13.97 10.57
N LEU A 20 -0.45 13.65 11.68
CA LEU A 20 0.93 13.17 11.65
C LEU A 20 1.06 11.85 10.88
N TYR A 21 0.12 10.92 11.08
CA TYR A 21 0.08 9.67 10.35
C TYR A 21 -0.13 9.89 8.84
N TYR A 22 -1.08 10.75 8.47
CA TYR A 22 -1.34 11.09 7.07
C TYR A 22 -0.14 11.76 6.41
N GLN A 23 0.49 12.72 7.11
CA GLN A 23 1.69 13.44 6.64
C GLN A 23 2.88 12.48 6.45
N TRP A 24 3.08 11.56 7.40
CA TRP A 24 4.12 10.53 7.30
C TRP A 24 3.87 9.59 6.12
N TRP A 25 2.63 9.11 5.97
CA TRP A 25 2.24 8.23 4.88
C TRP A 25 2.37 8.89 3.51
N SER A 26 2.00 10.17 3.39
CA SER A 26 2.17 10.92 2.14
C SER A 26 3.64 11.07 1.78
N TRP A 27 4.49 11.38 2.76
CA TRP A 27 5.92 11.54 2.54
C TRP A 27 6.59 10.23 2.11
N GLN A 28 6.19 9.11 2.74
CA GLN A 28 6.68 7.79 2.37
C GLN A 28 6.27 7.37 0.96
N LYS A 29 5.06 7.74 0.53
CA LYS A 29 4.58 7.51 -0.84
C LYS A 29 5.36 8.35 -1.84
N GLU A 30 5.62 9.62 -1.52
CA GLU A 30 6.33 10.55 -2.39
C GLU A 30 7.79 10.11 -2.62
N LEU A 31 8.49 9.69 -1.55
CA LEU A 31 9.84 9.11 -1.65
C LEU A 31 9.90 7.91 -2.60
N SER A 32 8.92 7.00 -2.53
CA SER A 32 8.86 5.85 -3.44
C SER A 32 8.60 6.25 -4.89
N GLN A 33 7.72 7.23 -5.12
CA GLN A 33 7.40 7.71 -6.46
C GLN A 33 8.52 8.53 -7.08
N GLN A 34 9.29 9.25 -6.26
CA GLN A 34 10.40 10.06 -6.74
C GLN A 34 11.55 9.19 -7.25
N GLY A 35 11.88 8.12 -6.52
CA GLY A 35 12.86 7.13 -7.00
C GLY A 35 12.43 6.51 -8.35
N ASP A 36 11.15 6.14 -8.49
CA ASP A 36 10.63 5.59 -9.75
C ASP A 36 10.75 6.59 -10.92
N LYS A 37 10.51 7.89 -10.69
CA LYS A 37 10.60 8.95 -11.71
C LYS A 37 12.04 9.26 -12.12
N GLU A 38 12.96 9.34 -11.15
CA GLU A 38 14.38 9.56 -11.41
C GLU A 38 14.98 8.41 -12.22
N GLU A 39 14.60 7.16 -11.91
CA GLU A 39 15.02 5.98 -12.66
C GLU A 39 14.43 5.93 -14.08
N GLU A 40 13.22 6.43 -14.29
CA GLU A 40 12.61 6.58 -15.62
C GLU A 40 13.39 7.54 -16.51
N GLN A 41 13.84 8.66 -15.95
CA GLN A 41 14.66 9.62 -16.67
C GLN A 41 16.01 9.01 -17.11
N LEU A 42 16.63 8.19 -16.25
CA LEU A 42 17.93 7.56 -16.55
C LEU A 42 17.86 6.38 -17.52
N THR A 43 16.69 5.75 -17.66
CA THR A 43 16.51 4.56 -18.52
C THR A 43 15.77 4.83 -19.82
N THR A 44 15.40 6.09 -20.07
CA THR A 44 14.80 6.53 -21.32
C THR A 44 15.87 6.57 -22.41
N TYR A 45 15.71 5.75 -23.45
CA TYR A 45 16.48 5.90 -24.68
C TYR A 45 15.99 7.13 -25.43
N PRO A 46 16.87 7.88 -26.11
CA PRO A 46 16.45 8.98 -26.96
C PRO A 46 15.44 8.46 -27.98
N SER A 47 14.27 9.09 -27.99
CA SER A 47 13.17 8.74 -28.88
C SER A 47 13.52 9.12 -30.31
N LYS A 48 12.67 8.67 -31.24
CA LYS A 48 12.92 8.63 -32.68
C LYS A 48 13.31 9.96 -33.34
N GLU A 49 13.15 11.08 -32.63
CA GLU A 49 13.41 12.45 -33.08
C GLU A 49 14.91 12.81 -33.03
N GLU A 50 15.73 12.09 -32.26
CA GLU A 50 17.20 12.25 -32.23
C GLU A 50 17.95 11.29 -33.18
N HIS A 51 17.24 10.59 -34.08
CA HIS A 51 17.83 9.66 -35.06
C HIS A 51 18.45 10.33 -36.30
N HIS A 52 19.18 11.43 -36.15
CA HIS A 52 20.10 11.83 -37.22
C HIS A 52 21.49 11.20 -37.08
N GLN A 53 21.85 10.62 -35.93
CA GLN A 53 23.20 10.06 -35.72
C GLN A 53 23.29 8.69 -35.02
N ALA A 54 22.19 8.11 -34.49
CA ALA A 54 22.24 6.82 -33.81
C ALA A 54 21.77 5.63 -34.69
N SER A 55 22.76 4.84 -35.13
CA SER A 55 22.74 3.46 -35.65
C SER A 55 21.42 2.87 -36.22
N PRO A 56 21.39 2.46 -37.52
CA PRO A 56 20.19 1.94 -38.21
C PRO A 56 19.65 0.58 -37.73
N LYS A 57 20.24 -0.03 -36.69
CA LYS A 57 19.91 -1.38 -36.20
C LYS A 57 18.69 -1.46 -35.26
N LEU A 58 18.24 -0.33 -34.72
CA LEU A 58 17.13 -0.26 -33.75
C LEU A 58 15.77 0.00 -34.42
N ALA A 59 15.72 0.25 -35.73
CA ALA A 59 14.55 0.74 -36.47
C ALA A 59 13.34 -0.22 -36.57
N GLY A 60 13.28 -1.28 -35.77
CA GLY A 60 12.19 -2.26 -35.80
C GLY A 60 11.99 -3.05 -34.51
N TRP A 61 12.53 -2.59 -33.38
CA TRP A 61 12.36 -3.26 -32.08
C TRP A 61 11.64 -2.35 -31.09
N GLU A 62 10.66 -2.91 -30.39
CA GLU A 62 9.97 -2.30 -29.26
C GLU A 62 10.56 -2.85 -27.95
N PHE A 63 10.64 -1.98 -26.95
CA PHE A 63 11.14 -2.35 -25.62
C PHE A 63 10.07 -2.12 -24.57
N LYS A 64 10.10 -2.94 -23.53
CA LYS A 64 9.17 -2.88 -22.40
C LYS A 64 9.93 -3.19 -21.12
N ILE A 65 9.65 -2.45 -20.06
CA ILE A 65 10.16 -2.73 -18.72
C ILE A 65 9.00 -3.25 -17.88
N LEU A 66 9.12 -4.49 -17.41
CA LEU A 66 8.20 -5.10 -16.48
C LEU A 66 8.74 -4.93 -15.06
N ARG A 67 7.94 -4.29 -14.21
CA ARG A 67 8.29 -3.99 -12.82
C ARG A 67 7.53 -4.89 -11.85
N SER A 68 8.15 -5.21 -10.73
CA SER A 68 7.47 -5.79 -9.58
C SER A 68 7.74 -4.96 -8.32
N ARG A 69 6.69 -4.74 -7.51
CA ARG A 69 6.82 -3.98 -6.25
C ARG A 69 7.78 -4.62 -5.23
N ARG A 70 7.94 -5.94 -5.30
CA ARG A 70 8.82 -6.75 -4.44
C ARG A 70 9.90 -7.41 -5.29
N ASN A 71 10.94 -7.98 -4.68
CA ASN A 71 12.04 -8.72 -5.34
C ASN A 71 11.59 -10.09 -5.89
N GLN A 72 10.48 -10.13 -6.65
CA GLN A 72 9.87 -11.37 -7.12
C GLN A 72 10.74 -12.08 -8.17
N PHE A 73 11.54 -11.33 -8.94
CA PHE A 73 12.42 -11.87 -9.98
C PHE A 73 13.74 -12.40 -9.43
N HIS A 74 13.94 -12.34 -8.11
CA HIS A 74 15.01 -13.07 -7.43
C HIS A 74 14.77 -14.59 -7.53
N ASN A 75 13.51 -15.03 -7.45
CA ASN A 75 13.16 -16.44 -7.58
C ASN A 75 13.18 -16.87 -9.07
N PRO A 76 14.02 -17.85 -9.46
CA PRO A 76 14.13 -18.28 -10.86
C PRO A 76 12.84 -18.90 -11.41
N ASP A 77 12.00 -19.51 -10.56
CA ASP A 77 10.74 -20.11 -11.02
C ASP A 77 9.71 -19.04 -11.39
N VAL A 78 9.66 -17.96 -10.61
CA VAL A 78 8.83 -16.80 -10.93
C VAL A 78 9.32 -16.13 -12.21
N LEU A 79 10.64 -15.96 -12.35
CA LEU A 79 11.24 -15.42 -13.57
C LEU A 79 10.86 -16.25 -14.81
N ARG A 80 10.98 -17.58 -14.72
CA ARG A 80 10.60 -18.50 -15.81
C ARG A 80 9.13 -18.34 -16.18
N LYS A 81 8.24 -18.29 -15.18
CA LYS A 81 6.81 -18.09 -15.39
C LYS A 81 6.51 -16.76 -16.09
N VAL A 82 7.14 -15.67 -15.64
CA VAL A 82 6.99 -14.35 -16.25
C VAL A 82 7.45 -14.37 -17.71
N CYS A 83 8.59 -14.98 -18.01
CA CYS A 83 9.07 -15.12 -19.37
C CYS A 83 8.09 -15.92 -20.25
N GLN A 84 7.48 -16.97 -19.72
CA GLN A 84 6.47 -17.75 -20.45
C GLN A 84 5.21 -16.93 -20.73
N GLU A 85 4.74 -16.15 -19.77
CA GLU A 85 3.59 -15.26 -19.96
C GLU A 85 3.89 -14.16 -20.98
N GLU A 86 5.05 -13.51 -20.87
CA GLU A 86 5.45 -12.43 -21.80
C GLU A 86 5.74 -12.97 -23.21
N ALA A 87 6.23 -14.21 -23.33
CA ALA A 87 6.41 -14.86 -24.62
C ALA A 87 5.09 -15.05 -25.40
N GLN A 88 3.94 -15.14 -24.72
CA GLN A 88 2.61 -15.15 -25.37
C GLN A 88 2.35 -13.84 -26.11
N GLY A 89 2.88 -12.73 -25.58
CA GLY A 89 2.84 -11.40 -26.21
C GLY A 89 3.96 -11.14 -27.21
N GLY A 90 4.75 -12.16 -27.56
CA GLY A 90 5.90 -12.05 -28.46
C GLY A 90 7.09 -11.33 -27.84
N TRP A 91 7.08 -11.11 -26.52
CA TRP A 91 8.17 -10.46 -25.82
C TRP A 91 9.28 -11.46 -25.48
N ILE A 92 10.51 -11.06 -25.77
CA ILE A 92 11.71 -11.85 -25.50
C ILE A 92 12.50 -11.11 -24.42
N LEU A 93 12.92 -11.83 -23.38
CA LEU A 93 13.76 -11.25 -22.32
C LEU A 93 15.05 -10.73 -22.96
N PHE A 94 15.32 -9.45 -22.80
CA PHE A 94 16.52 -8.81 -23.30
C PHE A 94 17.57 -8.71 -22.21
N GLU A 95 17.16 -8.22 -21.03
CA GLU A 95 18.06 -7.94 -19.92
C GLU A 95 17.31 -8.01 -18.59
N LYS A 96 17.96 -8.56 -17.57
CA LYS A 96 17.48 -8.46 -16.18
C LYS A 96 18.20 -7.26 -15.55
N LEU A 97 17.47 -6.17 -15.33
CA LEU A 97 18.03 -4.96 -14.72
C LEU A 97 18.30 -5.21 -13.24
N ASP A 98 17.28 -5.70 -12.52
CA ASP A 98 17.36 -6.03 -11.09
C ASP A 98 16.42 -7.19 -10.74
N ASP A 99 16.37 -7.57 -9.47
CA ASP A 99 15.37 -8.51 -8.91
C ASP A 99 13.92 -7.96 -8.91
N ARG A 100 13.73 -6.70 -9.32
CA ARG A 100 12.41 -6.05 -9.47
C ARG A 100 12.07 -5.62 -10.88
N ARG A 101 13.02 -5.65 -11.82
CA ARG A 101 12.87 -5.02 -13.15
C ARG A 101 13.44 -5.92 -14.23
N LEU A 102 12.61 -6.25 -15.20
CA LEU A 102 12.98 -7.04 -16.37
C LEU A 102 12.73 -6.21 -17.63
N ARG A 103 13.71 -6.19 -18.52
CA ARG A 103 13.60 -5.54 -19.82
C ARG A 103 13.36 -6.59 -20.89
N PHE A 104 12.29 -6.39 -21.65
CA PHE A 104 11.89 -7.21 -22.77
C PHE A 104 12.03 -6.44 -24.08
N ARG A 105 12.25 -7.17 -25.16
CA ARG A 105 12.24 -6.66 -26.53
C ARG A 105 11.28 -7.47 -27.40
N ARG A 106 10.70 -6.83 -28.42
CA ARG A 106 9.82 -7.46 -29.41
C ARG A 106 10.00 -6.79 -30.76
N PRO A 107 9.97 -7.51 -31.89
CA PRO A 107 10.02 -6.85 -33.19
C PRO A 107 8.69 -6.14 -33.49
N MET A 108 8.73 -4.94 -34.07
CA MET A 108 7.55 -4.13 -34.37
C MET A 108 6.54 -4.83 -35.28
N ALA A 109 6.99 -5.70 -36.18
CA ALA A 109 6.11 -6.48 -37.06
C ALA A 109 5.15 -7.42 -36.30
N LEU A 110 5.50 -7.83 -35.07
CA LEU A 110 4.64 -8.67 -34.24
C LEU A 110 3.53 -7.88 -33.53
N ARG A 111 3.59 -6.54 -33.52
CA ARG A 111 2.63 -5.69 -32.82
C ARG A 111 1.21 -5.86 -33.34
N GLU A 112 1.05 -5.85 -34.66
CA GLU A 112 -0.27 -5.92 -35.30
C GLU A 112 -0.90 -7.31 -35.22
N LYS A 113 -0.05 -8.35 -35.09
CA LYS A 113 -0.50 -9.75 -35.06
C LYS A 113 -1.04 -10.19 -33.70
N ILE A 114 -0.67 -9.49 -32.62
CA ILE A 114 -0.96 -9.91 -31.24
C ILE A 114 -2.09 -9.05 -30.68
N GLN A 115 -3.27 -9.65 -30.57
CA GLN A 115 -4.43 -9.00 -29.95
C GLN A 115 -4.45 -9.24 -28.43
N PRO A 116 -4.78 -8.20 -27.64
CA PRO A 116 -4.95 -8.36 -26.19
C PRO A 116 -6.11 -9.32 -25.94
N THR A 117 -5.86 -10.33 -25.10
CA THR A 117 -6.90 -11.28 -24.67
C THR A 117 -7.35 -10.92 -23.27
N ALA A 118 -8.58 -11.27 -22.87
CA ALA A 118 -9.10 -10.99 -21.52
C ALA A 118 -8.19 -11.49 -20.37
N LYS A 119 -7.35 -12.50 -20.62
CA LYS A 119 -6.43 -13.10 -19.65
C LYS A 119 -5.03 -12.46 -19.63
N TYR A 120 -4.60 -11.81 -20.72
CA TYR A 120 -3.24 -11.31 -20.86
C TYR A 120 -3.22 -9.99 -21.62
N ASP A 121 -2.65 -8.99 -20.94
CA ASP A 121 -2.36 -7.67 -21.51
C ASP A 121 -0.89 -7.58 -21.92
N PRO A 122 -0.59 -7.48 -23.24
CA PRO A 122 0.78 -7.34 -23.74
C PRO A 122 1.51 -6.09 -23.24
N TYR A 123 0.80 -5.03 -22.86
CA TYR A 123 1.38 -3.75 -22.47
C TYR A 123 1.42 -3.53 -20.95
N ARG A 124 1.11 -4.57 -20.15
CA ARG A 124 1.18 -4.49 -18.68
C ARG A 124 2.58 -4.09 -18.21
N SER A 125 2.70 -3.04 -17.40
CA SER A 125 3.99 -2.59 -16.85
C SER A 125 4.32 -3.18 -15.48
N TYR A 126 3.35 -3.80 -14.81
CA TYR A 126 3.50 -4.33 -13.45
C TYR A 126 3.14 -5.81 -13.36
N TYR A 127 3.98 -6.57 -12.66
CA TYR A 127 3.79 -7.98 -12.33
C TYR A 127 3.54 -8.18 -10.83
N GLY A 128 2.56 -9.04 -10.54
CA GLY A 128 2.16 -9.42 -9.19
C GLY A 128 0.93 -8.67 -8.67
N PRO A 129 0.44 -9.08 -7.48
CA PRO A 129 -0.75 -8.50 -6.89
C PRO A 129 -0.54 -7.02 -6.56
N ARG A 130 -1.52 -6.20 -6.93
CA ARG A 130 -1.62 -4.79 -6.49
C ARG A 130 -2.13 -4.66 -5.05
N PHE A 131 -2.44 -5.78 -4.39
CA PHE A 131 -3.09 -5.78 -3.08
C PHE A 131 -2.11 -5.34 -2.00
N GLU A 132 -2.36 -4.16 -1.45
CA GLU A 132 -1.61 -3.57 -0.36
C GLU A 132 -2.27 -3.99 0.96
N TRP A 133 -1.95 -5.20 1.46
CA TRP A 133 -2.43 -5.61 2.80
C TRP A 133 -2.08 -4.60 3.90
N GLU A 134 -0.98 -3.86 3.70
CA GLU A 134 -0.55 -2.75 4.56
C GLU A 134 -1.61 -1.65 4.67
N SER A 135 -2.32 -1.32 3.58
CA SER A 135 -3.35 -0.28 3.62
C SER A 135 -4.62 -0.76 4.31
N LEU A 136 -4.91 -2.05 4.25
CA LEU A 136 -6.03 -2.64 4.99
C LEU A 136 -5.73 -2.66 6.50
N LEU A 137 -4.50 -3.06 6.88
CA LEU A 137 -4.06 -3.06 8.27
C LEU A 137 -4.05 -1.64 8.88
N SER A 138 -3.62 -0.63 8.13
CA SER A 138 -3.63 0.75 8.62
C SER A 138 -5.04 1.28 8.89
N VAL A 139 -6.00 0.98 8.01
CA VAL A 139 -7.40 1.36 8.21
C VAL A 139 -7.99 0.68 9.45
N ILE A 140 -7.70 -0.61 9.65
CA ILE A 140 -8.13 -1.33 10.86
C ILE A 140 -7.51 -0.71 12.11
N LEU A 141 -6.21 -0.39 12.09
CA LEU A 141 -5.53 0.24 13.22
C LEU A 141 -6.14 1.61 13.56
N LEU A 142 -6.45 2.42 12.54
CA LEU A 142 -7.11 3.72 12.69
C LEU A 142 -8.51 3.56 13.32
N MET A 143 -9.29 2.60 12.83
CA MET A 143 -10.62 2.28 13.37
C MET A 143 -10.55 1.82 14.82
N MET A 144 -9.55 1.00 15.18
CA MET A 144 -9.31 0.57 16.55
C MET A 144 -8.93 1.76 17.44
N MET A 145 -8.01 2.62 16.99
CA MET A 145 -7.62 3.81 17.77
C MET A 145 -8.79 4.77 18.01
N ALA A 146 -9.75 4.87 17.07
CA ALA A 146 -10.93 5.71 17.25
C ALA A 146 -12.00 5.08 18.17
N THR A 147 -12.24 3.78 18.07
CA THR A 147 -13.37 3.11 18.74
C THR A 147 -13.04 2.59 20.14
N LEU A 148 -11.79 2.20 20.39
CA LEU A 148 -11.35 1.58 21.65
C LEU A 148 -11.45 2.57 22.84
N PRO A 149 -11.02 3.85 22.72
CA PRO A 149 -11.20 4.83 23.81
C PRO A 149 -12.67 5.12 24.12
N ALA A 150 -13.52 5.22 23.08
CA ALA A 150 -14.95 5.45 23.25
C ALA A 150 -15.63 4.29 24.00
N TYR A 151 -15.27 3.05 23.66
CA TYR A 151 -15.79 1.86 24.34
C TYR A 151 -15.34 1.77 25.80
N LEU A 152 -14.07 2.04 26.08
CA LEU A 152 -13.53 2.02 27.46
C LEU A 152 -14.18 3.11 28.33
N GLY A 153 -14.37 4.31 27.78
CA GLY A 153 -15.08 5.39 28.47
C GLY A 153 -16.53 5.02 28.82
N TYR A 154 -17.27 4.45 27.87
CA TYR A 154 -18.64 3.96 28.10
C TYR A 154 -18.70 2.87 29.20
N ARG A 155 -17.76 1.91 29.17
CA ARG A 155 -17.69 0.84 30.17
C ARG A 155 -17.41 1.36 31.57
N LEU A 156 -16.50 2.33 31.73
CA LEU A 156 -16.22 2.95 33.02
C LEU A 156 -17.43 3.65 33.63
N VAL A 157 -18.19 4.39 32.82
CA VAL A 157 -19.41 5.09 33.27
C VAL A 157 -20.48 4.12 33.75
N ILE A 158 -20.65 2.98 33.08
CA ILE A 158 -21.60 1.95 33.53
C ILE A 158 -21.15 1.32 34.85
N LEU A 159 -19.85 1.09 35.01
CA LEU A 159 -19.30 0.48 36.22
C LEU A 159 -19.39 1.43 37.43
N SER A 160 -19.18 2.74 37.23
CA SER A 160 -19.28 3.72 38.32
C SER A 160 -20.71 3.88 38.84
N GLN A 161 -21.71 3.82 37.97
CA GLN A 161 -23.13 3.95 38.35
C GLN A 161 -23.68 2.75 39.14
N ARG A 162 -23.01 1.59 39.13
CA ARG A 162 -23.45 0.40 39.87
C ARG A 162 -23.10 0.43 41.37
N SER A 163 -22.32 1.41 41.82
CA SER A 163 -21.85 1.50 43.20
C SER A 163 -22.76 2.40 44.05
N ALA A 164 -23.95 1.93 44.41
CA ALA A 164 -24.74 2.53 45.49
C ALA A 164 -25.41 1.42 46.32
N PRO A 165 -24.79 0.92 47.41
CA PRO A 165 -25.52 0.17 48.41
C PRO A 165 -26.43 1.12 49.21
N LEU A 166 -27.69 0.73 49.31
CA LEU A 166 -28.78 1.41 50.01
C LEU A 166 -28.42 1.62 51.50
N SER A 167 -28.41 2.87 51.98
CA SER A 167 -28.34 3.15 53.43
C SER A 167 -29.67 2.78 54.08
N THR A 168 -29.79 1.56 54.59
CA THR A 168 -30.89 1.16 55.49
C THR A 168 -30.62 1.74 56.88
N THR A 169 -31.21 2.90 57.17
CA THR A 169 -31.27 3.44 58.54
C THR A 169 -32.41 2.74 59.27
N ALA A 170 -32.09 1.93 60.29
CA ALA A 170 -33.05 1.23 61.13
C ALA A 170 -33.85 2.19 62.05
N PRO A 171 -35.15 1.97 62.31
CA PRO A 171 -35.91 2.79 63.23
C PRO A 171 -35.57 2.45 64.69
N SER A 172 -35.09 3.45 65.45
CA SER A 172 -34.90 3.37 66.89
C SER A 172 -36.26 3.39 67.60
N ALA A 173 -36.60 2.30 68.30
CA ALA A 173 -37.78 2.21 69.16
C ALA A 173 -37.59 3.01 70.47
N PRO A 174 -38.65 3.62 71.05
CA PRO A 174 -38.57 4.25 72.35
C PRO A 174 -38.91 3.24 73.46
N LEU A 175 -38.16 3.25 74.56
CA LEU A 175 -38.51 2.55 75.79
C LEU A 175 -38.43 3.53 76.96
N HIS A 176 -39.61 3.95 77.40
CA HIS A 176 -39.90 4.66 78.65
C HIS A 176 -39.78 3.65 79.82
N PRO A 177 -39.28 4.09 80.97
CA PRO A 177 -40.10 3.99 82.18
C PRO A 177 -40.39 5.37 82.78
#